data_AF-A0A0E9Y2J4-F1
#
_entry.id   AF-A0A0E9Y2J4-F1
#
_cell.length_a   1.000
_cell.length_b   1.000
_cell.length_c   1.000
_cell.angle_alpha   90.00
_cell.angle_beta   90.00
_cell.angle_gamma   90.00
#
_symmetry.space_group_name_H-M   'P 1'
#
loop_
_entity.id
_entity.type
_entity.pdbx_description
1 polymer ?
#
loop_
_entity_poly.entity_id
_entity_poly.type
_entity_poly.pdbx_seq_one_letter_code
_entity_poly.pdbx_strand_id
1 'polypeptide(L)'
;MTILLPRDRAGADTLRQSLSWPVFQRLLSKLIDTPVDLALPKFKLVGEYKLKRPLSELGASKAFDGGHADFSGITGSRDLVIDDVVHKAVVEVNEEGSEAAGATGVVFVELIAVRGVPLVVDHPFLFFIRNRRTGDVLFAGQVNHL
;
A
#
# COMPACT_ATOMS: atom_id res chain seq x y z
N MET A 1 -7.50 -2.93 4.94
CA MET A 1 -6.22 -2.18 4.82
C MET A 1 -5.26 -2.62 5.90
N THR A 2 -3.96 -2.47 5.69
CA THR A 2 -2.90 -2.70 6.69
C THR A 2 -2.15 -1.40 6.88
N ILE A 3 -1.87 -1.01 8.12
CA ILE A 3 -1.04 0.15 8.44
C ILE A 3 0.19 -0.36 9.20
N LEU A 4 1.38 0.05 8.76
CA LEU A 4 2.60 -0.11 9.53
C LEU A 4 3.03 1.26 10.03
N LEU A 5 2.82 1.50 11.31
CA LEU A 5 3.24 2.70 12.02
C LEU A 5 4.54 2.38 12.78
N PRO A 6 5.68 2.98 12.40
CA PRO A 6 6.92 2.85 13.17
C PRO A 6 6.74 3.35 14.60
N ARG A 7 7.58 2.88 15.53
CA ARG A 7 7.59 3.45 16.90
C ARG A 7 8.31 4.79 16.95
N ASP A 8 9.37 4.94 16.15
CA ASP A 8 10.08 6.19 15.98
C ASP A 8 9.38 7.04 14.92
N ARG A 9 9.10 8.30 15.25
CA ARG A 9 8.45 9.26 14.35
C ARG A 9 9.20 9.46 13.04
N ALA A 10 10.51 9.29 13.02
CA ALA A 10 11.35 9.39 11.81
C ALA A 10 11.59 8.02 11.14
N GLY A 11 11.01 6.93 11.64
CA GLY A 11 11.37 5.57 11.26
C GLY A 11 10.75 5.04 9.96
N ALA A 12 9.87 5.80 9.29
CA ALA A 12 9.12 5.30 8.14
C ALA A 12 10.01 4.93 6.94
N ASP A 13 11.00 5.76 6.63
CA ASP A 13 11.92 5.49 5.52
C ASP A 13 12.83 4.30 5.83
N THR A 14 13.32 4.18 7.06
CA THR A 14 14.11 3.03 7.50
C THR A 14 13.28 1.75 7.45
N LEU A 15 12.01 1.80 7.85
CA LEU A 15 11.09 0.69 7.72
C LEU A 15 10.90 0.31 6.25
N ARG A 16 10.66 1.28 5.35
CA ARG A 16 10.50 1.03 3.92
C ARG A 16 11.72 0.35 3.31
N GLN A 17 12.93 0.82 3.63
CA GLN A 17 14.17 0.28 3.08
C GLN A 17 14.47 -1.15 3.58
N SER A 18 14.06 -1.47 4.81
CA SER A 18 14.25 -2.80 5.41
C SER A 18 13.09 -3.77 5.14
N LEU A 19 12.01 -3.30 4.52
CA LEU A 19 10.83 -4.11 4.27
C LEU A 19 11.05 -5.05 3.08
N SER A 20 11.23 -6.33 3.39
CA SER A 20 11.20 -7.42 2.41
C SER A 20 9.90 -8.22 2.53
N TRP A 21 9.58 -9.01 1.50
CA TRP A 21 8.39 -9.88 1.53
C TRP A 21 8.35 -10.82 2.75
N PRO A 22 9.44 -11.53 3.13
CA PRO A 22 9.44 -12.33 4.35
C PRO A 22 9.21 -11.53 5.63
N VAL A 23 9.78 -10.31 5.72
CA VAL A 23 9.56 -9.43 6.87
C VAL A 23 8.09 -9.00 6.95
N PHE A 24 7.51 -8.62 5.81
CA PHE A 24 6.11 -8.22 5.73
C PHE A 24 5.16 -9.37 6.15
N GLN A 25 5.37 -10.58 5.62
CA GLN A 25 4.59 -11.77 6.00
C GLN A 25 4.71 -12.08 7.50
N ARG A 26 5.92 -11.96 8.07
CA ARG A 26 6.15 -12.14 9.51
C ARG A 26 5.45 -11.07 10.37
N LEU A 27 5.31 -9.84 9.88
CA LEU A 27 4.54 -8.82 10.58
C LEU A 27 3.04 -9.15 10.53
N LEU A 28 2.54 -9.58 9.37
CA LEU A 28 1.15 -9.98 9.20
C LEU A 28 0.76 -11.19 10.07
N SER A 29 1.65 -12.17 10.22
CA SER A 29 1.38 -13.37 11.03
C SER A 29 1.30 -13.11 12.53
N LYS A 30 1.76 -11.93 12.99
CA LYS A 30 1.69 -11.49 14.39
C LYS A 30 0.45 -10.66 14.69
N LEU A 31 -0.38 -10.36 13.70
CA LEU A 31 -1.62 -9.64 13.92
C LEU A 31 -2.59 -10.53 14.70
N ILE A 32 -3.17 -9.94 15.74
CA ILE A 32 -4.22 -10.55 16.55
C ILE A 32 -5.42 -9.60 16.55
N ASP A 33 -6.62 -10.15 16.58
CA ASP A 33 -7.82 -9.32 16.72
C ASP A 33 -7.82 -8.68 18.11
N THR A 34 -7.87 -7.36 18.16
CA THR A 34 -7.77 -6.57 19.39
C THR A 34 -8.64 -5.32 19.26
N PRO A 35 -9.50 -5.01 20.25
CA PRO A 35 -10.20 -3.72 20.29
C PRO A 35 -9.21 -2.55 20.34
N VAL A 36 -9.34 -1.59 19.43
CA VAL A 36 -8.42 -0.45 19.29
C VAL A 36 -9.22 0.83 19.13
N ASP A 37 -8.83 1.86 19.88
CA ASP A 37 -9.33 3.24 19.71
C ASP A 37 -8.44 3.94 18.68
N LEU A 38 -8.84 3.90 17.41
CA LEU A 38 -8.03 4.33 16.26
C LEU A 38 -8.26 5.80 15.91
N ALA A 39 -7.18 6.58 15.85
CA ALA A 39 -7.15 7.87 15.17
C ALA A 39 -6.27 7.75 13.90
N LEU A 40 -6.91 7.80 12.73
CA LEU A 40 -6.28 7.71 11.41
C LEU A 40 -6.62 8.97 10.60
N PRO A 41 -5.62 9.71 10.10
CA PRO A 41 -5.87 10.87 9.23
C PRO A 41 -6.53 10.44 7.91
N LYS A 42 -7.40 11.32 7.40
CA LYS A 42 -7.84 11.24 6.00
C LYS A 42 -6.66 11.60 5.11
N PHE A 43 -6.54 10.95 3.96
CA PHE A 43 -5.51 11.30 3.01
C PHE A 43 -5.93 10.98 1.58
N LYS A 44 -5.36 11.72 0.64
CA LYS A 44 -5.45 11.46 -0.79
C LYS A 44 -4.06 11.48 -1.39
N LEU A 45 -3.67 10.38 -2.03
CA LEU A 45 -2.42 10.24 -2.74
C LEU A 45 -2.70 10.08 -4.23
N VAL A 46 -2.00 10.85 -5.04
CA VAL A 46 -1.99 10.73 -6.50
C VAL A 46 -0.53 10.50 -6.89
N GLY A 47 -0.25 9.33 -7.47
CA GLY A 47 1.06 8.95 -7.96
C GLY A 47 1.05 8.77 -9.47
N GLU A 48 2.06 9.28 -10.15
CA GLU A 48 2.32 9.04 -11.56
C GLU A 48 3.81 8.74 -11.74
N TYR A 49 4.12 7.59 -12.32
CA TYR A 49 5.47 7.06 -12.39
C TYR A 49 5.81 6.60 -13.80
N LYS A 50 7.02 6.93 -14.23
CA LYS A 50 7.66 6.35 -15.41
C LYS A 50 8.48 5.14 -14.98
N LEU A 51 8.13 3.97 -15.50
CA LEU A 51 8.65 2.70 -15.03
C LEU A 51 9.78 2.13 -15.89
N LYS A 52 10.15 2.77 -17.01
CA LYS A 52 11.29 2.35 -17.85
C LYS A 52 12.55 2.05 -17.03
N ARG A 53 12.97 2.99 -16.19
CA ARG A 53 14.19 2.84 -15.36
C ARG A 53 14.04 1.75 -14.29
N PRO A 54 13.03 1.78 -13.39
CA PRO A 54 12.84 0.72 -12.39
C PRO A 54 12.73 -0.70 -12.98
N LEU A 55 11.98 -0.87 -14.07
CA LEU A 55 11.83 -2.17 -14.73
C LEU A 55 13.15 -2.62 -15.37
N SER A 56 13.94 -1.70 -15.92
CA SER A 56 15.28 -2.00 -16.42
C SER A 56 16.23 -2.46 -15.31
N GLU A 57 16.22 -1.78 -14.15
CA GLU A 57 16.99 -2.16 -12.96
C GLU A 57 16.56 -3.53 -12.40
N LEU A 58 15.30 -3.93 -12.61
CA LEU A 58 14.77 -5.26 -12.29
C LEU A 58 15.05 -6.33 -13.35
N GLY A 59 15.74 -6.00 -14.45
CA GLY A 59 16.18 -6.95 -15.48
C GLY A 59 15.39 -6.94 -16.78
N ALA A 60 14.38 -6.06 -16.93
CA ALA A 60 13.58 -5.93 -18.15
C ALA A 60 14.16 -4.94 -19.18
N SER A 61 15.46 -4.63 -19.13
CA SER A 61 16.07 -3.58 -19.97
C SER A 61 15.92 -3.81 -21.49
N LYS A 62 15.96 -5.08 -21.95
CA LYS A 62 15.78 -5.44 -23.36
C LYS A 62 14.46 -4.96 -23.96
N ALA A 63 13.39 -4.88 -23.14
CA ALA A 63 12.08 -4.41 -23.58
C ALA A 63 12.11 -2.95 -24.08
N PHE A 64 13.11 -2.19 -23.65
CA PHE A 64 13.25 -0.76 -23.88
C PHE A 64 14.39 -0.39 -24.85
N ASP A 65 15.04 -1.38 -25.44
CA ASP A 65 16.20 -1.23 -26.31
C ASP A 65 15.84 -1.66 -27.74
N GLY A 66 15.85 -0.72 -28.69
CA GLY A 66 15.49 -0.99 -30.08
C GLY A 66 16.40 -2.00 -30.80
N GLY A 67 17.63 -2.25 -30.30
CA GLY A 67 18.51 -3.27 -30.86
C GLY A 67 18.25 -4.69 -30.33
N HIS A 68 17.56 -4.80 -29.19
CA HIS A 68 17.41 -6.06 -28.46
C HIS A 68 15.95 -6.45 -28.14
N ALA A 69 15.01 -5.51 -28.29
CA ALA A 69 13.60 -5.75 -28.06
C ALA A 69 13.05 -6.76 -29.08
N ASP A 70 12.30 -7.74 -28.58
CA ASP A 70 11.61 -8.72 -29.42
C ASP A 70 10.16 -8.86 -28.96
N PHE A 71 9.28 -8.10 -29.59
CA PHE A 71 7.83 -8.19 -29.43
C PHE A 71 7.16 -8.79 -30.67
N SER A 72 7.86 -9.63 -31.43
CA SER A 72 7.31 -10.29 -32.61
C SER A 72 6.08 -11.16 -32.34
N GLY A 73 5.87 -11.60 -31.10
CA GLY A 73 4.62 -12.24 -30.66
C GLY A 73 3.38 -11.34 -30.72
N ILE A 74 3.54 -10.01 -30.83
CA ILE A 74 2.43 -9.05 -30.97
C ILE A 74 2.20 -8.67 -32.43
N THR A 75 3.27 -8.31 -33.16
CA THR A 75 3.16 -7.71 -34.50
C THR A 75 3.62 -8.62 -35.64
N GLY A 76 4.28 -9.75 -35.34
CA GLY A 76 4.94 -10.59 -36.34
C GLY A 76 6.30 -10.08 -36.83
N SER A 77 6.77 -8.91 -36.37
CA SER A 77 8.09 -8.34 -36.69
C SER A 77 8.84 -7.86 -35.45
N ARG A 78 10.12 -7.51 -35.60
CA ARG A 78 10.97 -6.99 -34.51
C ARG A 78 11.08 -5.45 -34.51
N ASP A 79 10.11 -4.77 -35.11
CA ASP A 79 10.13 -3.30 -35.28
C ASP A 79 9.43 -2.56 -34.13
N LEU A 80 9.06 -3.28 -33.06
CA LEU A 80 8.37 -2.73 -31.91
C LEU A 80 9.32 -2.67 -30.71
N VAL A 81 9.31 -1.53 -30.02
CA VAL A 81 10.07 -1.29 -28.79
C VAL A 81 9.18 -0.51 -27.81
N ILE A 82 9.33 -0.77 -26.51
CA ILE A 82 8.64 0.02 -25.50
C ILE A 82 9.44 1.31 -25.27
N ASP A 83 8.82 2.46 -25.49
CA ASP A 83 9.45 3.74 -25.14
C ASP A 83 9.44 3.96 -23.62
N ASP A 84 8.28 3.84 -22.98
CA ASP A 84 8.11 3.95 -21.53
C ASP A 84 6.88 3.17 -21.06
N VAL A 85 6.77 2.96 -19.75
CA VAL A 85 5.58 2.42 -19.08
C VAL A 85 5.12 3.44 -18.05
N VAL A 86 3.95 4.03 -18.28
CA VAL A 86 3.37 5.03 -17.37
C VAL A 86 2.39 4.34 -16.43
N HIS A 87 2.63 4.46 -15.12
CA HIS A 87 1.76 3.94 -14.08
C HIS A 87 1.18 5.09 -13.25
N LYS A 88 -0.14 5.22 -13.25
CA LYS A 88 -0.87 6.24 -12.49
C LYS A 88 -1.83 5.58 -11.52
N ALA A 89 -1.80 6.01 -10.27
CA ALA A 89 -2.63 5.48 -9.20
C ALA A 89 -3.16 6.60 -8.31
N VAL A 90 -4.38 6.40 -7.81
CA VAL A 90 -5.02 7.30 -6.84
C VAL A 90 -5.52 6.45 -5.68
N VAL A 91 -5.20 6.88 -4.46
CA VAL A 91 -5.77 6.30 -3.23
C VAL A 91 -6.36 7.45 -2.42
N GLU A 92 -7.61 7.33 -2.04
CA GLU A 92 -8.29 8.27 -1.15
C GLU A 92 -8.89 7.49 0.01
N VAL A 93 -8.53 7.90 1.23
CA VAL A 93 -9.05 7.35 2.48
C VAL A 93 -9.77 8.49 3.19
N ASN A 94 -11.08 8.31 3.36
CA ASN A 94 -11.98 9.15 4.12
C ASN A 94 -12.87 8.25 4.99
N GLU A 95 -13.77 8.82 5.78
CA GLU A 95 -14.67 8.06 6.67
C GLU A 95 -15.72 7.24 5.91
N GLU A 96 -16.02 7.61 4.67
CA GLU A 96 -16.98 6.90 3.80
C GLU A 96 -16.32 5.69 3.11
N GLY A 97 -15.00 5.73 2.88
CA GLY A 97 -14.19 4.78 2.11
C GLY A 97 -13.88 3.45 2.83
N SER A 98 -14.53 3.21 3.96
CA SER A 98 -14.73 1.91 4.59
C SER A 98 -16.17 1.94 5.07
N GLU A 99 -17.10 1.26 4.38
CA GLU A 99 -18.51 1.12 4.80
C GLU A 99 -18.60 0.48 6.20
N ALA A 100 -18.35 1.28 7.22
CA ALA A 100 -18.91 1.09 8.54
C ALA A 100 -20.25 1.82 8.48
N ALA A 101 -21.30 1.03 8.31
CA ALA A 101 -22.67 1.48 8.46
C ALA A 101 -22.79 2.41 9.67
N GLY A 102 -22.93 3.70 9.40
CA GLY A 102 -23.44 4.69 10.35
C GLY A 102 -24.91 4.42 10.59
N ALA A 103 -25.23 3.31 11.26
CA ALA A 103 -26.51 3.13 11.91
C ALA A 103 -26.36 3.69 13.32
N THR A 104 -26.74 4.95 13.51
CA THR A 104 -27.12 5.47 14.83
C THR A 104 -28.34 4.71 15.32
N GLY A 105 -28.11 3.53 15.89
CA GLY A 105 -29.05 2.81 16.73
C GLY A 105 -28.50 2.84 18.15
N VAL A 106 -29.21 3.49 19.07
CA VAL A 106 -28.86 3.46 20.49
C VAL A 106 -29.08 2.04 20.99
N VAL A 107 -28.00 1.28 21.18
CA VAL A 107 -28.03 -0.03 21.84
C VAL A 107 -27.54 0.18 23.26
N PHE A 108 -28.43 0.03 24.24
CA PHE A 108 -28.04 -0.04 25.64
C PHE A 108 -27.40 -1.40 25.90
N VAL A 109 -26.12 -1.42 26.26
CA VAL A 109 -25.40 -2.61 26.71
C VAL A 109 -24.70 -2.27 28.03
N GLU A 110 -24.65 -3.24 28.94
CA GLU A 110 -24.04 -3.13 30.27
C GLU A 110 -22.61 -2.55 30.22
N LEU A 111 -22.32 -1.60 31.10
CA LEU A 111 -21.14 -0.72 31.04
C LEU A 111 -19.87 -1.39 31.59
N ILE A 112 -19.43 -2.49 30.98
CA ILE A 112 -18.01 -2.88 31.08
C ILE A 112 -17.34 -2.31 29.84
N ALA A 113 -16.86 -1.07 29.93
CA ALA A 113 -16.13 -0.44 28.85
C ALA A 113 -14.86 -1.25 28.56
N VAL A 114 -14.91 -2.12 27.55
CA VAL A 114 -13.71 -2.69 26.95
C VAL A 114 -13.00 -1.52 26.25
N ARG A 115 -12.17 -0.79 27.01
CA ARG A 115 -11.38 0.30 26.46
C ARG A 115 -10.41 -0.29 25.45
N GLY A 116 -10.54 0.15 24.20
CA GLY A 116 -9.60 -0.24 23.15
C GLY A 116 -8.20 0.24 23.49
N VAL A 117 -7.18 -0.42 22.97
CA VAL A 117 -5.82 0.10 23.02
C VAL A 117 -5.77 1.35 22.15
N PRO A 118 -5.34 2.53 22.63
CA PRO A 118 -5.26 3.72 21.81
C PRO A 118 -4.18 3.56 20.73
N LEU A 119 -4.53 3.82 19.48
CA LEU A 119 -3.60 3.83 18.35
C LEU A 119 -3.79 5.12 17.54
N VAL A 120 -2.84 6.04 17.67
CA VAL A 120 -2.86 7.32 16.96
C VAL A 120 -1.81 7.28 15.85
N VAL A 121 -2.26 7.40 14.60
CA VAL A 121 -1.40 7.47 13.41
C VAL A 121 -1.04 8.94 13.17
N ASP A 122 -0.06 9.44 13.92
CA ASP A 122 0.28 10.87 14.03
C ASP A 122 1.63 11.27 13.38
N HIS A 123 2.25 10.34 12.66
CA HIS A 123 3.53 10.55 11.97
C HIS A 123 3.61 9.64 10.74
N PRO A 124 4.65 9.78 9.89
CA PRO A 124 4.75 9.03 8.65
C PRO A 124 4.59 7.51 8.82
N PHE A 125 3.80 6.91 7.93
CA PHE A 125 3.44 5.49 7.99
C PHE A 125 3.38 4.85 6.60
N LEU A 126 3.48 3.52 6.57
CA LEU A 126 3.24 2.73 5.36
C LEU A 126 1.84 2.13 5.40
N PHE A 127 1.17 2.04 4.26
CA PHE A 127 -0.09 1.33 4.14
C PHE A 127 -0.10 0.34 2.98
N PHE A 128 -0.93 -0.70 3.13
CA PHE A 128 -1.12 -1.74 2.14
C PHE A 128 -2.61 -2.09 2.01
N ILE A 129 -3.14 -2.02 0.80
CA ILE A 129 -4.45 -2.57 0.44
C ILE A 129 -4.19 -3.95 -0.14
N ARG A 130 -4.73 -4.98 0.50
CA ARG A 130 -4.40 -6.37 0.19
C ARG A 130 -5.66 -7.23 0.08
N ASN A 131 -5.61 -8.21 -0.81
CA ASN A 131 -6.59 -9.29 -0.81
C ASN A 131 -6.26 -10.24 0.34
N ARG A 132 -7.14 -10.33 1.35
CA ARG A 132 -6.90 -11.19 2.52
C ARG A 132 -6.92 -12.68 2.22
N ARG A 133 -7.58 -13.10 1.13
CA ARG A 133 -7.70 -14.51 0.73
C ARG A 133 -6.46 -15.00 0.00
N THR A 134 -5.97 -14.21 -0.96
CA THR A 134 -4.80 -14.60 -1.78
C THR A 134 -3.48 -14.11 -1.20
N GLY A 135 -3.52 -13.07 -0.37
CA GLY A 135 -2.32 -12.40 0.17
C GLY A 135 -1.76 -11.32 -0.75
N ASP A 136 -2.34 -11.12 -1.93
CA ASP A 136 -1.85 -10.16 -2.92
C ASP A 136 -1.93 -8.72 -2.43
N VAL A 137 -0.86 -7.97 -2.66
CA VAL A 137 -0.82 -6.52 -2.41
C VAL A 137 -1.34 -5.82 -3.66
N LEU A 138 -2.47 -5.15 -3.52
CA LEU A 138 -3.12 -4.41 -4.60
C LEU A 138 -2.62 -2.97 -4.67
N PHE A 139 -2.40 -2.36 -3.49
CA PHE A 139 -1.77 -1.04 -3.36
C PHE A 139 -0.77 -1.06 -2.20
N ALA A 140 0.32 -0.33 -2.39
CA ALA A 140 1.27 -0.01 -1.34
C ALA A 140 1.61 1.48 -1.45
N GLY A 141 1.75 2.15 -0.31
CA GLY A 141 2.12 3.55 -0.28
C GLY A 141 2.67 3.99 1.07
N GLN A 142 3.23 5.19 1.08
CA GLN A 142 3.76 5.86 2.26
C GLN A 142 3.10 7.23 2.36
N VAL A 143 2.60 7.57 3.54
CA VAL A 143 2.08 8.90 3.84
C VAL A 143 3.13 9.62 4.69
N ASN A 144 3.64 10.75 4.18
CA ASN A 144 4.72 11.53 4.83
C ASN A 144 4.23 12.84 5.47
N HIS A 145 3.08 13.34 5.03
CA HIS A 145 2.49 14.58 5.49
C HIS A 145 1.02 14.29 5.79
N LEU A 146 0.59 14.61 7.01
CA LEU A 146 -0.75 14.38 7.54
C LEU A 146 -1.58 15.66 7.47
#